data_AF-A0A0X1KZX6-F1
#
_entry.id   AF-A0A0X1KZX6-F1
#
_cell.length_a   1.000
_cell.length_b   1.000
_cell.length_c   1.000
_cell.angle_alpha   90.00
_cell.angle_beta   90.00
_cell.angle_gamma   90.00
#
_symmetry.space_group_name_H-M   'P 1'
#
loop_
_entity.id
_entity.type
_entity.pdbx_description
1 polymer ?
#
loop_
_entity_poly.entity_id
_entity_poly.type
_entity_poly.pdbx_seq_one_letter_code
_entity_poly.pdbx_strand_id
1 'polypeptide(L)'
;GGFSFNERKILDASHVMVFCAKTSIDDAYLLSLLDNEDKDGRFANEEAKTGMHGARSYFVNLHRENLNDAEHWMQKQVYLNVGTLLLGAAAMGIDAVPIEGFDAQVLNEEFGLTEKGFNSVVIVPLGFHSEDDFNAKLPKSRWPAEAVFTEL
;
A
#
# COMPACT_ATOMS: atom_id res chain seq x y z
N GLY A 1 10.77 10.88 19.85
CA GLY A 1 9.62 10.05 20.26
C GLY A 1 9.98 8.57 20.20
N GLY A 2 9.03 7.67 20.43
CA GLY A 2 9.26 6.20 20.45
C GLY A 2 9.77 5.58 19.15
N PHE A 3 9.80 6.36 18.06
CA PHE A 3 10.20 5.93 16.71
C PHE A 3 11.46 6.64 16.18
N SER A 4 12.25 7.30 17.04
CA SER A 4 13.40 8.12 16.62
C SER A 4 14.46 7.36 15.82
N PHE A 5 14.56 6.03 15.99
CA PHE A 5 15.47 5.18 15.22
C PHE A 5 15.15 5.10 13.72
N ASN A 6 13.98 5.57 13.28
CA ASN A 6 13.60 5.67 11.87
C ASN A 6 13.77 7.07 11.28
N GLU A 7 13.97 8.09 12.11
CA GLU A 7 14.00 9.51 11.68
C GLU A 7 15.07 9.77 10.62
N ARG A 8 16.30 9.31 10.85
CA ARG A 8 17.42 9.47 9.89
C ARG A 8 17.16 8.76 8.57
N LYS A 9 16.49 7.60 8.57
CA LYS A 9 16.15 6.88 7.32
C LYS A 9 15.23 7.72 6.43
N ILE A 10 14.34 8.51 7.03
CA ILE A 10 13.43 9.41 6.33
C ILE A 10 14.18 10.65 5.85
N LEU A 11 14.96 11.29 6.73
CA LEU A 11 15.65 12.55 6.42
C LEU A 11 16.81 12.40 5.42
N ASP A 12 17.48 11.24 5.44
CA ASP A 12 18.69 11.01 4.64
C ASP A 12 18.41 10.35 3.28
N ALA A 13 17.19 9.86 3.07
CA ALA A 13 16.79 9.27 1.80
C ALA A 13 16.59 10.36 0.72
N SER A 14 16.75 9.97 -0.55
CA SER A 14 16.52 10.88 -1.67
C SER A 14 15.04 11.21 -1.85
N HIS A 15 14.18 10.19 -1.74
CA HIS A 15 12.74 10.32 -1.84
C HIS A 15 12.10 9.52 -0.72
N VAL A 16 10.93 9.96 -0.26
CA VAL A 16 10.15 9.25 0.75
C VAL A 16 8.72 9.15 0.27
N MET A 17 8.22 7.91 0.15
CA MET A 17 6.84 7.65 -0.21
C MET A 17 6.02 7.29 1.02
N VAL A 18 4.91 8.01 1.25
CA VAL A 18 3.92 7.66 2.28
C VAL A 18 2.76 6.94 1.60
N PHE A 19 2.61 5.65 1.89
CA PHE A 19 1.51 4.85 1.41
C PHE A 19 0.30 5.05 2.31
N CYS A 20 -0.82 5.45 1.70
CA CYS A 20 -2.06 5.74 2.40
C CYS A 20 -3.18 4.82 1.90
N ALA A 21 -4.03 4.36 2.80
CA ALA A 21 -5.27 3.66 2.47
C ALA A 21 -6.46 4.62 2.61
N LYS A 22 -7.51 4.41 1.83
CA LYS A 22 -8.80 5.07 2.08
C LYS A 22 -9.37 4.57 3.41
N THR A 23 -9.98 5.46 4.19
CA THR A 23 -10.66 5.10 5.44
C THR A 23 -12.05 4.49 5.20
N SER A 24 -12.65 4.80 4.05
CA SER A 24 -13.91 4.23 3.59
C SER A 24 -13.96 4.17 2.07
N ILE A 25 -14.82 3.30 1.54
CA ILE A 25 -15.10 3.16 0.11
C ILE A 25 -16.60 3.32 -0.11
N ASP A 26 -16.97 4.23 -0.98
CA ASP A 26 -18.34 4.61 -1.27
C ASP A 26 -18.70 4.40 -2.74
N ASP A 27 -19.98 4.49 -3.04
CA ASP A 27 -20.48 4.22 -4.38
C ASP A 27 -19.98 5.28 -5.38
N ALA A 28 -19.74 6.51 -4.92
CA ALA A 28 -19.15 7.58 -5.74
C ALA A 28 -17.75 7.21 -6.24
N TYR A 29 -16.91 6.64 -5.38
CA TYR A 29 -15.60 6.12 -5.77
C TYR A 29 -15.73 4.96 -6.77
N LEU A 30 -16.67 4.03 -6.57
CA LEU A 30 -16.87 2.91 -7.49
C LEU A 30 -17.30 3.37 -8.89
N LEU A 31 -18.17 4.37 -8.96
CA LEU A 31 -18.62 4.98 -10.21
C LEU A 31 -17.48 5.75 -10.88
N SER A 32 -16.71 6.53 -10.11
CA SER A 32 -15.56 7.25 -10.66
C SER A 32 -14.50 6.31 -11.24
N LEU A 33 -14.23 5.16 -10.59
CA LEU A 33 -13.32 4.15 -11.11
C LEU A 33 -13.89 3.50 -12.38
N LEU A 34 -15.18 3.17 -12.40
CA LEU A 34 -15.84 2.60 -13.57
C LEU A 34 -15.77 3.53 -14.79
N ASP A 35 -15.95 4.84 -14.57
CA ASP A 35 -15.85 5.85 -15.63
C ASP A 35 -14.42 6.00 -16.17
N ASN A 36 -13.40 5.83 -15.32
CA ASN A 36 -12.02 5.81 -15.79
C ASN A 36 -11.74 4.55 -16.63
N GLU A 37 -12.20 3.38 -16.18
CA GLU A 37 -12.05 2.13 -16.93
C GLU A 37 -12.74 2.20 -18.30
N ASP A 38 -13.87 2.89 -18.38
CA ASP A 38 -14.59 3.12 -19.63
C ASP A 38 -13.80 4.02 -20.58
N LYS A 39 -13.25 5.14 -20.08
CA LYS A 39 -12.36 6.02 -20.85
C LYS A 39 -11.09 5.32 -21.34
N ASP A 40 -10.58 4.37 -20.56
CA ASP A 40 -9.44 3.53 -20.93
C ASP A 40 -9.82 2.42 -21.94
N GLY A 41 -11.08 2.32 -22.34
CA GLY A 41 -11.56 1.38 -23.35
C GLY A 41 -11.66 -0.06 -22.85
N ARG A 42 -11.88 -0.27 -21.55
CA ARG A 42 -11.92 -1.62 -20.96
C ARG A 42 -13.20 -2.40 -21.27
N PHE A 43 -14.25 -1.74 -21.76
CA PHE A 43 -15.55 -2.36 -22.01
C PHE A 43 -15.90 -2.39 -23.49
N ALA A 44 -16.28 -3.57 -23.98
CA ALA A 44 -16.72 -3.72 -25.37
C ALA A 44 -18.13 -3.15 -25.61
N ASN A 45 -18.95 -3.04 -24.56
CA ASN A 45 -20.32 -2.53 -24.59
C ASN A 45 -20.81 -2.18 -23.16
N GLU A 46 -21.99 -1.55 -23.08
CA GLU A 46 -22.62 -1.14 -21.81
C GLU A 46 -22.97 -2.30 -20.87
N GLU A 47 -23.26 -3.48 -21.42
CA GLU A 47 -23.56 -4.67 -20.61
C GLU A 47 -22.32 -5.12 -19.84
N ALA A 48 -21.15 -5.13 -20.48
CA ALA A 48 -19.87 -5.43 -19.82
C ALA A 48 -19.52 -4.40 -18.73
N LYS A 49 -19.77 -3.10 -18.99
CA LYS A 49 -19.59 -2.03 -18.00
C LYS A 49 -20.51 -2.21 -16.80
N THR A 50 -21.79 -2.48 -17.05
CA THR A 50 -22.79 -2.72 -16.00
C THR A 50 -22.46 -3.97 -15.18
N GLY A 51 -22.06 -5.05 -15.83
CA GLY A 51 -21.63 -6.30 -15.18
C GLY A 51 -20.40 -6.10 -14.29
N MET A 52 -19.40 -5.34 -14.76
CA MET A 52 -18.22 -5.00 -13.97
C MET A 52 -18.60 -4.21 -12.70
N HIS A 53 -19.46 -3.20 -12.84
CA HIS A 53 -19.93 -2.43 -11.71
C HIS A 53 -20.68 -3.31 -10.70
N GLY A 54 -21.60 -4.16 -11.16
CA GLY A 54 -22.35 -5.08 -10.30
C GLY A 54 -21.43 -6.03 -9.52
N ALA A 55 -20.45 -6.64 -10.19
CA ALA A 55 -19.49 -7.54 -9.55
C ALA A 55 -18.61 -6.81 -8.52
N ARG A 56 -18.08 -5.62 -8.86
CA ARG A 56 -17.28 -4.81 -7.93
C ARG A 56 -18.09 -4.41 -6.70
N SER A 57 -19.29 -3.88 -6.90
CA SER A 57 -20.18 -3.47 -5.80
C SER A 57 -20.51 -4.63 -4.87
N TYR A 58 -20.70 -5.84 -5.41
CA TYR A 58 -20.89 -7.05 -4.60
C TYR A 58 -19.71 -7.29 -3.63
N PHE A 59 -18.46 -7.33 -4.12
CA PHE A 59 -17.30 -7.56 -3.26
C PHE A 59 -17.07 -6.41 -2.27
N VAL A 60 -17.30 -5.17 -2.70
CA VAL A 60 -17.18 -4.01 -1.83
C VAL A 60 -18.22 -4.07 -0.70
N ASN A 61 -19.46 -4.43 -1.00
CA ASN A 61 -20.51 -4.56 0.02
C ASN A 61 -20.30 -5.76 0.93
N LEU A 62 -19.72 -6.86 0.44
CA LEU A 62 -19.28 -7.97 1.29
C LEU A 62 -18.34 -7.47 2.41
N HIS A 63 -17.38 -6.61 2.08
CA HIS A 63 -16.44 -6.03 3.06
C HIS A 63 -17.06 -4.91 3.91
N ARG A 64 -17.92 -4.06 3.34
CA ARG A 64 -18.56 -2.95 4.05
C ARG A 64 -19.65 -3.42 5.01
N GLU A 65 -20.52 -4.32 4.56
CA GLU A 65 -21.80 -4.60 5.21
C GLU A 65 -21.80 -5.94 5.94
N ASN A 66 -21.13 -6.97 5.40
CA ASN A 66 -21.17 -8.31 5.96
C ASN A 66 -19.99 -8.60 6.89
N LEU A 67 -18.78 -8.28 6.45
CA LEU A 67 -17.54 -8.54 7.20
C LEU A 67 -17.14 -7.36 8.09
N ASN A 68 -17.62 -6.15 7.77
CA ASN A 68 -17.29 -4.90 8.46
C ASN A 68 -15.77 -4.69 8.62
N ASP A 69 -15.00 -5.04 7.58
CA ASP A 69 -13.53 -5.01 7.55
C ASP A 69 -12.98 -4.19 6.37
N ALA A 70 -13.82 -3.40 5.70
CA ALA A 70 -13.46 -2.65 4.49
C ALA A 70 -12.18 -1.82 4.61
N GLU A 71 -11.93 -1.18 5.77
CA GLU A 71 -10.69 -0.43 6.00
C GLU A 71 -9.45 -1.36 5.93
N HIS A 72 -9.46 -2.46 6.69
CA HIS A 72 -8.38 -3.44 6.69
C HIS A 72 -8.23 -4.09 5.31
N TRP A 73 -9.34 -4.37 4.62
CA TRP A 73 -9.34 -4.91 3.28
C TRP A 73 -8.64 -3.97 2.29
N MET A 74 -8.89 -2.66 2.36
CA MET A 74 -8.20 -1.67 1.54
C MET A 74 -6.72 -1.52 1.92
N GLN A 75 -6.38 -1.54 3.21
CA GLN A 75 -4.98 -1.54 3.65
C GLN A 75 -4.21 -2.73 3.09
N LYS A 76 -4.80 -3.93 3.03
CA LYS A 76 -4.15 -5.11 2.39
C LYS A 76 -3.77 -4.84 0.93
N GLN A 77 -4.58 -4.10 0.18
CA GLN A 77 -4.25 -3.71 -1.20
C GLN A 77 -3.06 -2.74 -1.24
N VAL A 78 -2.95 -1.85 -0.26
CA VAL A 78 -1.81 -0.94 -0.10
C VAL A 78 -0.53 -1.73 0.25
N TYR A 79 -0.61 -2.72 1.16
CA TYR A 79 0.54 -3.59 1.47
C TYR A 79 0.98 -4.43 0.26
N LEU A 80 0.04 -4.89 -0.58
CA LEU A 80 0.36 -5.54 -1.85
C LEU A 80 1.16 -4.58 -2.75
N ASN A 81 0.73 -3.32 -2.86
CA ASN A 81 1.44 -2.30 -3.62
C ASN A 81 2.85 -2.03 -3.06
N VAL A 82 3.01 -1.92 -1.74
CA VAL A 82 4.33 -1.79 -1.10
C VAL A 82 5.24 -2.96 -1.49
N GLY A 83 4.73 -4.19 -1.50
CA GLY A 83 5.49 -5.35 -1.96
C GLY A 83 6.01 -5.20 -3.40
N THR A 84 5.18 -4.67 -4.31
CA THR A 84 5.59 -4.40 -5.69
C THR A 84 6.62 -3.28 -5.79
N LEU A 85 6.49 -2.21 -5.00
CA LEU A 85 7.47 -1.13 -4.95
C LEU A 85 8.83 -1.65 -4.53
N LEU A 86 8.90 -2.43 -3.44
CA LEU A 86 10.17 -2.92 -2.89
C LEU A 86 10.93 -3.80 -3.89
N LEU A 87 10.22 -4.70 -4.57
CA LEU A 87 10.82 -5.54 -5.60
C LEU A 87 11.25 -4.72 -6.82
N GLY A 88 10.43 -3.76 -7.26
CA GLY A 88 10.73 -2.87 -8.38
C GLY A 88 11.93 -1.96 -8.10
N ALA A 89 12.00 -1.37 -6.91
CA ALA A 89 13.13 -0.55 -6.47
C ALA A 89 14.43 -1.35 -6.52
N ALA A 90 14.44 -2.57 -5.95
CA ALA A 90 15.60 -3.45 -6.00
C ALA A 90 15.99 -3.81 -7.45
N ALA A 91 15.03 -4.07 -8.33
CA ALA A 91 15.28 -4.35 -9.75
C ALA A 91 15.90 -3.15 -10.50
N MET A 92 15.64 -1.93 -10.04
CA MET A 92 16.23 -0.70 -10.56
C MET A 92 17.55 -0.32 -9.88
N GLY A 93 18.04 -1.11 -8.93
CA GLY A 93 19.25 -0.79 -8.15
C GLY A 93 19.04 0.35 -7.16
N ILE A 94 17.81 0.59 -6.72
CA ILE A 94 17.45 1.59 -5.72
C ILE A 94 17.24 0.88 -4.38
N ASP A 95 17.90 1.39 -3.33
CA ASP A 95 17.72 0.91 -1.97
C ASP A 95 16.43 1.47 -1.36
N ALA A 96 15.74 0.64 -0.59
CA ALA A 96 14.51 0.99 0.07
C ALA A 96 14.34 0.27 1.41
N VAL A 97 13.57 0.88 2.31
CA VAL A 97 13.18 0.25 3.58
C VAL A 97 11.70 0.50 3.87
N PRO A 98 10.86 -0.52 4.05
CA PRO A 98 9.50 -0.31 4.54
C PRO A 98 9.52 -0.01 6.05
N ILE A 99 8.76 1.00 6.46
CA ILE A 99 8.68 1.48 7.85
C ILE A 99 7.21 1.52 8.29
N GLU A 100 6.86 0.69 9.27
CA GLU A 100 5.62 0.75 10.04
C GLU A 100 5.81 1.47 11.39
N GLY A 101 7.06 1.59 11.85
CA GLY A 101 7.40 2.24 13.12
C GLY A 101 7.42 3.76 13.00
N PHE A 102 6.25 4.37 12.89
CA PHE A 102 6.03 5.82 12.92
C PHE A 102 4.71 6.14 13.63
N ASP A 103 4.50 7.41 14.00
CA ASP A 103 3.23 7.86 14.57
C ASP A 103 2.27 8.26 13.43
N ALA A 104 1.33 7.38 13.12
CA ALA A 104 0.36 7.60 12.05
C ALA A 104 -0.60 8.76 12.36
N GLN A 105 -0.92 9.01 13.63
CA GLN A 105 -1.78 10.15 13.99
C GLN A 105 -1.08 11.47 13.66
N VAL A 106 0.16 11.63 14.10
CA VAL A 106 0.96 12.83 13.80
C VAL A 106 1.12 13.01 12.30
N LEU A 107 1.42 11.93 11.57
CA LEU A 107 1.58 12.01 10.11
C LEU A 107 0.29 12.37 9.38
N ASN A 108 -0.85 11.83 9.84
CA ASN A 108 -2.15 12.16 9.27
C ASN A 108 -2.54 13.62 9.53
N GLU A 109 -2.26 14.13 10.74
CA GLU A 109 -2.50 15.53 11.11
C GLU A 109 -1.64 16.48 10.28
N GLU A 110 -0.34 16.19 10.16
CA GLU A 110 0.61 17.01 9.38
C GLU A 110 0.16 17.21 7.92
N PHE A 111 -0.40 16.17 7.30
CA PHE A 111 -0.81 16.18 5.90
C PHE A 111 -2.33 16.35 5.69
N GLY A 112 -3.13 16.48 6.75
CA GLY A 112 -4.59 16.51 6.69
C GLY A 112 -5.19 15.29 5.98
N LEU A 113 -4.65 14.10 6.23
CA LEU A 113 -5.04 12.87 5.51
C LEU A 113 -6.45 12.41 5.87
N THR A 114 -6.81 12.49 7.15
CA THR A 114 -8.12 12.05 7.66
C THR A 114 -9.25 12.83 7.00
N GLU A 115 -9.09 14.15 6.85
CA GLU A 115 -10.07 15.04 6.20
C GLU A 115 -10.23 14.73 4.71
N LYS A 116 -9.19 14.19 4.08
CA LYS A 116 -9.18 13.74 2.68
C LYS A 116 -9.69 12.31 2.53
N GLY A 117 -10.08 11.64 3.63
CA GLY A 117 -10.57 10.27 3.63
C GLY A 117 -9.47 9.21 3.52
N PHE A 118 -8.25 9.52 3.99
CA PHE A 118 -7.09 8.64 3.97
C PHE A 118 -6.47 8.45 5.36
N ASN A 119 -5.77 7.34 5.51
CA ASN A 119 -4.94 7.02 6.68
C ASN A 119 -3.56 6.54 6.20
N SER A 120 -2.48 7.05 6.80
CA SER A 120 -1.12 6.60 6.51
C SER A 120 -0.88 5.18 7.06
N VAL A 121 -0.20 4.36 6.26
CA VAL A 121 -0.04 2.92 6.54
C VAL A 121 1.44 2.51 6.60
N VAL A 122 2.22 2.87 5.58
CA VAL A 122 3.64 2.53 5.49
C VAL A 122 4.42 3.72 4.92
N ILE A 123 5.61 3.98 5.46
CA ILE A 123 6.58 4.89 4.86
C ILE A 123 7.66 4.07 4.16
N VAL A 124 8.04 4.45 2.94
CA VAL A 124 9.15 3.83 2.22
C VAL A 124 10.13 4.91 1.76
N PRO A 125 11.23 5.13 2.51
CA PRO A 125 12.38 5.89 2.03
C PRO A 125 13.07 5.12 0.89
N LEU A 126 13.47 5.86 -0.13
CA LEU A 126 14.09 5.39 -1.38
C LEU A 126 15.36 6.20 -1.66
N GLY A 127 16.42 5.51 -2.04
CA GLY A 127 17.69 6.17 -2.38
C GLY A 127 18.83 5.16 -2.54
N PHE A 128 19.99 5.51 -2.00
CA PHE A 128 21.16 4.66 -1.95
C PHE A 128 21.65 4.59 -0.51
N HIS A 129 21.96 3.40 -0.03
CA HIS A 129 22.49 3.21 1.32
C HIS A 129 23.84 3.91 1.47
N SER A 130 24.13 4.41 2.67
CA SER A 130 25.45 4.93 3.00
C SER A 130 26.43 3.78 3.26
N GLU A 131 27.74 4.07 3.24
CA GLU A 131 28.78 3.07 3.57
C GLU A 131 28.63 2.47 4.99
N ASP A 132 27.96 3.23 5.87
CA ASP A 132 27.69 2.88 7.26
C ASP A 132 26.39 2.06 7.46
N ASP A 133 25.65 1.74 6.39
CA ASP A 133 24.53 0.79 6.50
C ASP A 133 25.04 -0.60 6.85
N PHE A 134 24.97 -0.93 8.14
CA PHE A 134 25.42 -2.21 8.67
C PHE A 134 24.66 -3.38 8.04
N ASN A 135 23.40 -3.20 7.64
CA ASN A 135 22.55 -4.28 7.15
C ASN A 135 22.89 -4.68 5.71
N ALA A 136 23.49 -3.78 4.93
CA ALA A 136 23.90 -4.04 3.55
C ALA A 136 24.90 -5.22 3.42
N LYS A 137 25.71 -5.47 4.46
CA LYS A 137 26.74 -6.52 4.48
C LYS A 137 26.29 -7.83 5.15
N LEU A 138 25.12 -7.85 5.77
CA LEU A 138 24.62 -9.02 6.50
C LEU A 138 23.98 -10.04 5.54
N PRO A 139 24.15 -11.35 5.78
CA PRO A 139 23.44 -12.37 5.02
C PRO A 139 21.93 -12.29 5.32
N LYS A 140 21.09 -12.47 4.28
CA LYS A 140 19.64 -12.53 4.46
C LYS A 140 19.27 -13.85 5.17
N SER A 141 18.37 -13.75 6.14
CA SER A 141 17.83 -14.90 6.87
C SER A 141 16.33 -15.04 6.63
N ARG A 142 15.86 -16.26 6.34
CA ARG A 142 14.45 -16.63 6.15
C ARG A 142 14.23 -18.03 6.73
N TRP A 143 12.99 -18.36 7.08
CA TRP A 143 12.62 -19.74 7.39
C TRP A 143 12.93 -20.66 6.21
N PRO A 144 13.31 -21.92 6.47
CA PRO A 144 13.55 -22.89 5.41
C PRO A 144 12.24 -23.23 4.67
N ALA A 145 12.34 -23.70 3.43
CA ALA A 145 11.19 -23.89 2.54
C ALA A 145 10.13 -24.84 3.14
N GLU A 146 10.58 -25.88 3.84
CA GLU A 146 9.75 -26.91 4.46
C GLU A 146 8.89 -26.36 5.61
N ALA A 147 9.24 -25.20 6.16
CA ALA A 147 8.47 -24.53 7.20
C ALA A 147 7.36 -23.61 6.62
N VAL A 148 7.45 -23.23 5.35
CA VAL A 148 6.55 -22.22 4.74
C VAL A 148 5.74 -22.75 3.55
N PHE A 149 6.10 -23.90 2.99
CA PHE A 149 5.38 -24.55 1.91
C PHE A 149 4.85 -25.92 2.33
N THR A 150 3.66 -26.28 1.82
CA THR A 150 3.08 -27.60 1.92
C THR A 150 2.71 -28.06 0.53
N GLU A 151 3.43 -29.05 0.01
CA GLU A 151 3.11 -29.69 -1.28
C GLU A 151 1.99 -30.71 -1.05
N LEU A 152 0.94 -30.63 -1.88
CA LEU A 152 -0.27 -31.46 -1.81
C LEU A 152 -0.45 -32.27 -3.10
#